data_AF-A0A1E7Z341-F1
#
_entry.id   AF-A0A1E7Z341-F1
#
_cell.length_a   1.000
_cell.length_b   1.000
_cell.length_c   1.000
_cell.angle_alpha   90.00
_cell.angle_beta   90.00
_cell.angle_gamma   90.00
#
_symmetry.space_group_name_H-M   'P 1'
#
loop_
_entity.id
_entity.type
_entity.pdbx_description
1 polymer ?
#
loop_
_entity_poly.entity_id
_entity_poly.type
_entity_poly.pdbx_seq_one_letter_code
_entity_poly.pdbx_strand_id
1 'polypeptide(L)'
;MRTNVAEKKRSTNVYLNAGLLEEAKELDLNVSAISNQALEVAVKERKRERWMAENRAGIEALNSFVAEVGLFSDDENFRVI
;
A
#
# COMPACT_ATOMS: atom_id res chain seq x y z
N MET A 1 15.36 -0.39 16.90
CA MET A 1 14.30 0.62 17.06
C MET A 1 14.11 1.35 15.74
N ARG A 2 13.01 1.13 15.01
CA ARG A 2 12.63 2.02 13.91
C ARG A 2 11.87 3.18 14.53
N THR A 3 12.54 4.31 14.69
CA THR A 3 11.88 5.56 15.08
C THR A 3 10.93 5.94 13.96
N ASN A 4 9.63 5.79 14.19
CA ASN A 4 8.59 6.43 13.38
C ASN A 4 8.76 7.93 13.57
N VAL A 5 9.60 8.55 12.73
CA VAL A 5 9.60 10.00 12.57
C VAL A 5 8.22 10.31 12.04
N ALA A 6 7.37 10.93 12.87
CA ALA A 6 6.11 11.49 12.40
C ALA A 6 6.45 12.36 11.19
N GLU A 7 6.07 11.88 9.99
CA GLU A 7 6.43 12.54 8.74
C GLU A 7 5.95 13.99 8.83
N LYS A 8 6.87 14.93 8.60
CA LYS A 8 6.55 16.35 8.66
C LYS A 8 5.47 16.64 7.62
N LYS A 9 4.24 16.92 8.08
CA LYS A 9 3.14 17.35 7.22
C LYS A 9 3.57 18.64 6.52
N ARG A 10 3.60 18.61 5.19
CA ARG A 10 3.86 19.78 4.37
C ARG A 10 2.54 20.31 3.84
N SER A 11 2.27 21.60 4.04
CA SER A 11 1.16 22.26 3.34
C SER A 11 1.46 22.34 1.85
N THR A 12 0.51 21.92 1.01
CA THR A 12 0.61 21.94 -0.45
C THR A 12 -0.72 22.42 -1.01
N ASN A 13 -0.65 23.29 -2.02
CA ASN A 13 -1.85 23.71 -2.74
C ASN A 13 -2.28 22.60 -3.70
N VAL A 14 -3.54 22.20 -3.59
CA VAL A 14 -4.19 21.21 -4.46
C VAL A 14 -5.39 21.87 -5.14
N TYR A 15 -5.64 21.49 -6.39
CA TYR A 15 -6.81 21.94 -7.13
C TYR A 15 -7.92 20.92 -6.97
N LEU A 16 -9.04 21.33 -6.37
CA LEU A 16 -10.23 20.51 -6.14
C LEU A 16 -11.46 21.22 -6.69
N ASN A 17 -12.54 20.46 -6.93
CA ASN A 17 -13.80 21.02 -7.39
C ASN A 17 -14.40 21.94 -6.31
N ALA A 18 -14.71 23.19 -6.67
CA ALA A 18 -15.23 24.18 -5.73
C ALA A 18 -16.60 23.80 -5.16
N GLY A 19 -17.52 23.25 -5.97
CA GLY A 19 -18.82 22.80 -5.50
C GLY A 19 -18.70 21.68 -4.47
N LEU A 20 -17.81 20.72 -4.72
CA LEU A 20 -17.54 19.62 -3.79
C LEU A 20 -16.93 20.11 -2.47
N LEU A 21 -16.13 21.18 -2.49
CA LEU A 21 -15.59 21.78 -1.26
C LEU A 21 -16.66 22.47 -0.43
N GLU A 22 -17.61 23.14 -1.07
CA GLU A 22 -18.76 23.74 -0.36
C GLU A 22 -19.64 22.65 0.25
N GLU A 23 -20.00 21.61 -0.51
CA GLU A 23 -20.75 20.46 0.00
C GLU A 23 -20.01 19.78 1.18
N ALA A 24 -18.70 19.57 1.06
CA ALA A 24 -17.90 19.00 2.12
C ALA A 24 -17.91 19.87 3.39
N LYS A 25 -17.89 21.19 3.24
CA LYS A 25 -17.98 22.14 4.35
C LYS A 25 -19.37 22.14 5.00
N GLU A 26 -20.43 22.08 4.20
CA GLU A 26 -21.81 21.95 4.70
C GLU A 26 -22.00 20.66 5.52
N LEU A 27 -21.28 19.59 5.14
CA LEU A 27 -21.28 18.29 5.80
C LEU A 27 -20.23 18.15 6.94
N ASP A 28 -19.54 19.23 7.30
CA ASP A 28 -18.46 19.24 8.31
C ASP A 28 -17.35 18.19 8.06
N LEU A 29 -17.05 17.92 6.78
CA LEU A 29 -16.04 16.96 6.39
C LEU A 29 -14.63 17.58 6.43
N ASN A 30 -13.70 16.85 7.04
CA ASN A 30 -12.29 17.23 7.03
C ASN A 30 -11.62 16.86 5.71
N VAL A 31 -11.73 17.76 4.72
CA VAL A 31 -11.15 17.59 3.38
C VAL A 31 -9.66 17.24 3.41
N SER A 32 -8.90 17.82 4.33
CA SER A 32 -7.46 17.56 4.47
C SER A 32 -7.18 16.12 4.90
N ALA A 33 -7.91 15.62 5.89
CA ALA A 33 -7.78 14.24 6.36
C ALA A 33 -8.17 13.23 5.26
N ILE A 34 -9.29 13.47 4.59
CA ILE A 34 -9.80 12.62 3.51
C ILE A 34 -8.79 12.58 2.35
N SER A 35 -8.29 13.74 1.93
CA SER A 35 -7.31 13.85 0.84
C SER A 35 -6.01 13.14 1.19
N ASN A 36 -5.53 13.27 2.43
CA ASN A 36 -4.34 12.58 2.89
C ASN A 36 -4.52 11.06 2.87
N GLN A 37 -5.64 10.54 3.38
CA GLN A 37 -5.93 9.11 3.36
C GLN A 37 -6.01 8.55 1.94
N ALA A 38 -6.71 9.26 1.04
CA ALA A 38 -6.79 8.85 -0.37
C ALA A 38 -5.40 8.81 -1.03
N LEU A 39 -4.56 9.80 -0.72
CA LEU A 39 -3.20 9.85 -1.23
C LEU A 39 -2.33 8.70 -0.67
N GLU A 40 -2.43 8.38 0.61
CA GLU A 40 -1.72 7.26 1.23
C GLU A 40 -2.05 5.92 0.56
N VAL A 41 -3.34 5.68 0.29
CA VAL A 41 -3.80 4.48 -0.41
C VAL A 41 -3.21 4.42 -1.82
N ALA A 42 -3.38 5.49 -2.61
CA ALA A 42 -2.88 5.54 -3.97
C ALA A 42 -1.35 5.36 -4.04
N VAL A 43 -0.60 6.01 -3.14
CA VAL A 43 0.86 5.87 -3.06
C VAL A 43 1.27 4.43 -2.71
N LYS A 44 0.58 3.80 -1.75
CA LYS A 44 0.86 2.43 -1.35
C LYS A 44 0.61 1.45 -2.49
N GLU A 45 -0.50 1.61 -3.22
CA GLU A 45 -0.82 0.79 -4.39
C GLU A 45 0.23 0.92 -5.48
N ARG A 46 0.61 2.15 -5.85
CA ARG A 46 1.64 2.40 -6.85
C ARG A 46 3.00 1.84 -6.46
N LYS A 47 3.38 1.96 -5.18
CA LYS A 47 4.61 1.33 -4.66
C LYS A 47 4.54 -0.19 -4.77
N ARG A 48 3.40 -0.80 -4.45
CA ARG A 48 3.20 -2.25 -4.56
C ARG A 48 3.32 -2.72 -6.01
N GLU A 49 2.64 -2.06 -6.93
CA GLU A 49 2.70 -2.35 -8.37
C GLU A 49 4.13 -2.29 -8.88
N ARG A 50 4.84 -1.22 -8.54
CA ARG A 50 6.25 -1.04 -8.92
C ARG A 50 7.13 -2.15 -8.37
N TRP A 51 6.97 -2.48 -7.09
CA TRP A 51 7.74 -3.57 -6.47
C TRP A 51 7.47 -4.91 -7.15
N MET A 52 6.21 -5.23 -7.43
CA MET A 52 5.83 -6.46 -8.14
C MET A 52 6.46 -6.53 -9.53
N ALA A 53 6.48 -5.40 -10.26
CA ALA A 53 7.12 -5.33 -11.58
C ALA A 53 8.64 -5.53 -11.49
N GLU A 54 9.31 -4.87 -10.54
CA GLU A 54 10.75 -4.96 -10.32
C GLU A 54 11.18 -6.38 -9.86
N ASN A 55 10.33 -7.06 -9.09
CA ASN A 55 10.65 -8.36 -8.50
C ASN A 55 10.04 -9.54 -9.26
N ARG A 56 9.38 -9.30 -10.40
CA ARG A 56 8.65 -10.33 -11.15
C ARG A 56 9.51 -11.55 -11.47
N ALA A 57 10.73 -11.34 -11.97
CA ALA A 57 11.64 -12.42 -12.31
C ALA A 57 12.06 -13.26 -11.09
N GLY A 58 12.30 -12.61 -9.94
CA GLY A 58 12.62 -13.32 -8.69
C GLY A 58 11.43 -14.11 -8.14
N ILE A 59 10.23 -13.53 -8.23
CA ILE A 59 8.98 -14.21 -7.85
C ILE A 59 8.74 -15.43 -8.74
N GLU A 60 8.90 -15.29 -10.07
CA GLU A 60 8.75 -16.41 -11.02
C GLU A 60 9.77 -17.52 -10.78
N ALA A 61 11.03 -17.16 -10.52
CA ALA A 61 12.09 -18.12 -10.20
C ALA A 61 11.77 -18.88 -8.90
N LEU A 62 11.36 -18.16 -7.85
CA LEU A 62 10.97 -18.77 -6.57
C LEU A 62 9.74 -19.67 -6.72
N ASN A 63 8.72 -19.23 -7.43
CA ASN A 63 7.51 -20.02 -7.68
C ASN A 63 7.83 -21.31 -8.44
N SER A 64 8.73 -21.23 -9.43
CA SER A 64 9.16 -22.41 -10.20
C SER A 64 9.93 -23.39 -9.32
N PHE A 65 10.84 -22.89 -8.48
CA PHE A 65 11.58 -23.70 -7.52
C PHE A 65 10.65 -24.40 -6.52
N VAL A 66 9.66 -23.67 -5.98
CA VAL A 66 8.67 -24.23 -5.05
C VAL A 66 7.81 -25.29 -5.75
N ALA A 67 7.42 -25.09 -7.01
CA ALA A 67 6.65 -26.09 -7.75
C ALA A 67 7.44 -27.38 -8.02
N GLU A 68 8.77 -27.27 -8.17
CA GLU A 68 9.65 -28.42 -8.41
C GLU A 68 10.00 -29.18 -7.11
N VAL A 69 10.35 -28.44 -6.06
CA VAL A 69 10.92 -29.00 -4.82
C VAL A 69 9.87 -29.21 -3.73
N GLY A 70 8.72 -28.54 -3.83
CA GLY A 70 7.71 -28.47 -2.78
C GLY A 70 8.11 -27.54 -1.64
N LEU A 71 7.16 -27.26 -0.74
CA LEU A 71 7.45 -26.55 0.51
C LEU A 71 7.66 -27.54 1.65
N PHE A 72 8.49 -27.15 2.62
CA PHE A 72 8.65 -27.89 3.86
C PHE A 72 7.31 -28.09 4.61
N SER A 73 6.38 -27.14 4.46
CA SER A 73 5.02 -27.22 5.03
C SER A 73 4.09 -28.20 4.32
N ASP A 74 4.46 -28.67 3.13
CA ASP A 74 3.65 -29.63 2.36
C ASP A 74 3.86 -31.07 2.86
N ASP A 75 4.89 -31.30 3.69
CA ASP A 75 5.16 -32.60 4.29
C ASP A 75 4.24 -32.85 5.51
N GLU A 76 3.47 -33.95 5.45
CA GLU A 76 2.55 -34.33 6.52
C GLU A 76 3.23 -34.61 7.86
N ASN A 77 4.55 -34.87 7.87
CA ASN A 77 5.33 -35.09 9.09
C ASN A 77 5.71 -33.79 9.83
N PHE A 78 5.62 -32.63 9.18
CA PHE A 78 6.06 -31.34 9.71
C PHE A 78 4.93 -30.33 9.81
N ARG A 79 3.68 -30.78 9.94
CA ARG A 79 2.53 -29.91 10.20
C ARG A 79 2.78 -29.09 11.46
N VAL A 80 3.11 -27.81 11.29
CA VAL A 80 3.18 -26.84 12.39
C VAL A 80 1.74 -26.55 12.80
N ILE A 81 1.37 -27.03 13.99
CA ILE A 81 0.08 -26.78 14.65
C ILE A 81 -0.07 -25.30 15.01
#